data_AF-A0A3M6UEA7-F1
#
_entry.id   AF-A0A3M6UEA7-F1
#
_cell.length_a   1.000
_cell.length_b   1.000
_cell.length_c   1.000
_cell.angle_alpha   90.00
_cell.angle_beta   90.00
_cell.angle_gamma   90.00
#
_symmetry.space_group_name_H-M   'P 1'
#
loop_
_entity.id
_entity.type
_entity.pdbx_description
1 polymer ?
#
loop_
_entity_poly.entity_id
_entity_poly.type
_entity_poly.pdbx_seq_one_letter_code
_entity_poly.pdbx_strand_id
1 'polypeptide(L)' 'MAENVFLFIPNIIGYARIVLAILSFYFMPTNCVVAASMYLLSVLLDEFDGYAARYFNQSTMFGAMLDMLTDR' A
#
# COMPACT_ATOMS: atom_id res chain seq x y z
N MET A 1 15.10 22.07 6.51
CA MET A 1 14.73 20.82 7.21
C MET A 1 14.23 19.90 6.12
N ALA A 2 14.96 18.84 5.79
CA ALA A 2 14.54 17.93 4.71
C ALA A 2 13.21 17.30 5.12
N GLU A 3 12.12 17.64 4.43
CA GLU A 3 10.86 16.93 4.59
C GLU A 3 11.10 15.48 4.20
N ASN A 4 10.98 14.56 5.15
CA ASN A 4 11.15 13.13 4.91
C ASN A 4 9.91 12.62 4.17
N VAL A 5 9.93 12.79 2.85
CA VAL A 5 8.88 12.32 1.93
C VAL A 5 8.58 10.83 2.12
N PHE A 6 9.55 10.07 2.62
CA PHE A 6 9.43 8.64 2.95
C PHE A 6 8.48 8.32 4.12
N LEU A 7 8.23 9.25 5.04
CA LEU A 7 7.39 9.04 6.23
C LEU A 7 5.97 9.58 6.09
N PHE A 8 5.56 9.95 4.87
CA PHE A 8 4.18 10.38 4.65
C PHE A 8 3.21 9.23 4.90
N ILE A 9 2.06 9.59 5.50
CA ILE A 9 0.96 8.66 5.82
C ILE A 9 0.60 7.77 4.61
N PRO A 10 0.40 8.31 3.39
CA PRO A 10 0.15 7.48 2.21
C PRO A 10 1.28 6.49 1.88
N ASN A 11 2.56 6.88 2.01
CA ASN A 11 3.69 6.00 1.71
C ASN A 11 3.82 4.85 2.73
N ILE A 12 3.53 5.12 4.01
CA ILE A 12 3.50 4.08 5.05
C ILE A 12 2.40 3.06 4.77
N ILE A 13 1.22 3.51 4.31
CA ILE A 13 0.12 2.62 3.92
C ILE A 13 0.53 1.80 2.68
N GLY A 14 1.19 2.42 1.70
CA GLY A 14 1.76 1.71 0.55
C GLY A 14 2.77 0.62 0.95
N TYR A 15 3.62 0.85 1.96
CA TYR A 15 4.51 -0.20 2.48
C TYR A 15 3.73 -1.34 3.15
N ALA A 16 2.67 -1.03 3.90
CA ALA A 16 1.80 -2.04 4.50
C ALA A 16 1.10 -2.90 3.42
N ARG A 17 0.68 -2.29 2.31
CA ARG A 17 0.12 -2.97 1.13
C ARG A 17 1.08 -4.03 0.58
N ILE A 18 2.34 -3.67 0.37
CA ILE A 18 3.37 -4.59 -0.13
C ILE A 18 3.55 -5.80 0.80
N VAL A 19 3.62 -5.55 2.11
CA VAL A 19 3.77 -6.63 3.11
C VAL A 19 2.55 -7.56 3.10
N LEU A 20 1.34 -7.00 3.00
CA LEU A 20 0.10 -7.78 2.91
C LEU A 20 0.01 -8.62 1.63
N ALA A 21 0.45 -8.07 0.50
CA ALA A 21 0.51 -8.80 -0.76
C ALA A 21 1.50 -9.98 -0.68
N ILE A 22 2.68 -9.76 -0.10
CA ILE A 22 3.66 -10.84 0.15
C ILE A 22 3.10 -11.90 1.09
N LEU A 23 2.43 -11.50 2.17
CA LEU A 23 1.77 -12.44 3.08
C LEU A 23 0.66 -13.23 2.38
N SER A 24 -0.14 -12.58 1.53
CA SER A 24 -1.16 -13.26 0.71
C SER A 24 -0.54 -14.34 -0.18
N PHE A 25 0.55 -14.03 -0.88
CA PHE A 25 1.28 -15.03 -1.68
C PHE A 25 1.85 -16.17 -0.83
N TYR A 26 2.34 -15.87 0.37
CA TYR A 26 2.86 -16.88 1.29
C TYR A 26 1.76 -17.83 1.81
N PHE A 27 0.56 -17.32 2.09
CA PHE A 27 -0.57 -18.12 2.57
C PHE A 27 -1.36 -18.81 1.45
N MET A 28 -1.14 -18.45 0.19
CA MET A 28 -1.79 -19.06 -0.97
C MET A 28 -1.73 -20.60 -1.02
N PRO A 29 -0.59 -21.27 -0.77
CA PRO A 29 -0.53 -22.74 -0.78
C PRO A 29 -1.17 -23.41 0.44
N THR A 30 -1.33 -22.70 1.56
CA THR A 30 -1.83 -23.28 2.82
C THR A 30 -3.32 -23.04 3.04
N ASN A 31 -3.82 -21.85 2.68
CA ASN A 31 -5.18 -21.46 3.00
C ASN A 31 -5.70 -20.38 2.04
N CYS A 32 -6.38 -20.80 0.97
CA CYS A 32 -6.91 -19.88 -0.06
C CYS A 32 -7.85 -18.81 0.50
N VAL A 33 -8.59 -19.08 1.59
CA VAL A 33 -9.50 -18.11 2.20
C VAL A 33 -8.73 -16.96 2.87
N VAL A 34 -7.62 -17.27 3.53
CA VAL A 34 -6.77 -16.26 4.19
C VAL A 34 -6.02 -15.45 3.14
N ALA A 35 -5.51 -16.10 2.08
CA ALA A 35 -4.90 -15.37 0.97
C ALA A 35 -5.89 -14.41 0.29
N ALA A 36 -7.12 -14.87 0.02
CA ALA A 36 -8.16 -14.03 -0.56
C ALA A 36 -8.52 -12.82 0.32
N SER A 37 -8.64 -13.01 1.65
CA SER A 37 -8.96 -11.89 2.55
C SER A 37 -7.81 -10.89 2.70
N MET A 38 -6.55 -11.35 2.71
CA MET A 38 -5.38 -10.48 2.73
C MET A 38 -5.23 -9.70 1.43
N TYR A 39 -5.49 -10.33 0.27
CA TYR A 39 -5.51 -9.65 -1.02
C TYR A 39 -6.61 -8.59 -1.07
N LEU A 40 -7.81 -8.90 -0.57
CA LEU A 40 -8.93 -7.96 -0.52
C LEU A 40 -8.64 -6.77 0.41
N LEU A 41 -8.00 -7.01 1.56
CA LEU A 41 -7.49 -5.95 2.44
C LEU A 41 -6.41 -5.09 1.77
N SER A 42 -5.52 -5.69 0.99
CA SER A 42 -4.48 -4.97 0.24
C SER A 42 -5.08 -3.98 -0.76
N VAL A 43 -6.13 -4.38 -1.48
CA VAL A 43 -6.83 -3.50 -2.44
C VAL A 43 -7.59 -2.38 -1.72
N LEU A 44 -8.18 -2.65 -0.56
CA LEU A 44 -8.83 -1.60 0.25
C LEU A 44 -7.83 -0.56 0.79
N LEU A 45 -6.63 -1.01 1.16
CA LEU A 45 -5.56 -0.13 1.64
C LEU A 45 -4.99 0.78 0.54
N ASP A 46 -4.99 0.30 -0.70
CA ASP A 46 -4.61 1.08 -1.88
C ASP A 46 -5.52 2.28 -2.10
N GLU A 47 -6.83 2.07 -2.05
CA GLU A 47 -7.78 3.18 -2.16
C GLU A 47 -7.65 4.14 -0.97
N PHE A 48 -7.30 3.62 0.21
CA PHE A 48 -7.15 4.39 1.43
C PHE A 48 -5.88 5.26 1.43
N ASP A 49 -4.76 4.80 0.85
CA ASP A 49 -3.56 5.64 0.72
C ASP A 49 -3.79 6.82 -0.24
N GLY A 50 -4.53 6.61 -1.32
CA GLY A 50 -4.94 7.67 -2.25
C GLY A 50 -5.90 8.67 -1.59
N TYR A 51 -6.81 8.19 -0.75
CA TYR A 51 -7.68 9.05 0.06
C TYR A 51 -6.88 9.86 1.08
N ALA A 52 -5.95 9.24 1.81
CA ALA A 52 -5.08 9.91 2.77
C ALA A 52 -4.18 10.95 2.09
N ALA A 53 -3.61 10.64 0.92
CA ALA A 53 -2.80 11.58 0.15
C ALA A 53 -3.56 12.86 -0.22
N ARG A 54 -4.84 12.73 -0.61
CA ARG A 54 -5.73 13.87 -0.92
C ARG A 54 -6.15 14.62 0.34
N TYR A 55 -6.49 13.91 1.42
CA TYR A 55 -6.94 14.53 2.67
C TYR A 55 -5.83 15.34 3.35
N PHE A 56 -4.60 14.80 3.37
CA PHE A 56 -3.45 15.46 3.98
C PHE A 56 -2.70 16.41 3.03
N ASN A 57 -3.14 16.56 1.76
CA ASN A 57 -2.41 17.27 0.69
C ASN A 57 -0.93 16.81 0.56
N GLN A 58 -0.66 15.54 0.86
CA GLN A 58 0.67 14.92 0.81
C GLN A 58 0.89 14.13 -0.49
N SER A 59 0.28 14.60 -1.58
CA SER A 59 0.48 14.03 -2.91
C SER A 59 1.89 14.37 -3.40
N THR A 60 2.80 13.39 -3.39
CA THR A 60 4.18 13.57 -3.83
C THR A 60 4.49 12.76 -5.09
N MET A 61 5.42 13.25 -5.90
CA MET A 61 5.89 12.52 -7.09
C MET A 61 6.50 11.16 -6.69
N PHE A 62 7.09 11.07 -5.50
CA PHE A 62 7.60 9.80 -4.96
C PHE A 62 6.48 8.81 -4.65
N GLY A 63 5.41 9.24 -3.97
CA GLY A 63 4.25 8.38 -3.71
C GLY A 63 3.57 7.92 -5.00
N ALA A 64 3.44 8.80 -5.99
CA ALA A 64 2.92 8.44 -7.31
C ALA A 64 3.82 7.42 -8.04
N MET A 65 5.15 7.55 -7.92
CA MET A 65 6.09 6.61 -8.52
C MET A 65 6.14 5.27 -7.77
N LEU A 66 6.00 5.29 -6.45
CA LEU A 66 5.89 4.09 -5.62
C LEU A 66 4.64 3.31 -6.03
N ASP A 67 3.50 3.99 -6.13
CA ASP A 67 2.24 3.36 -6.51
C ASP A 67 2.31 2.75 -7.93
N MET A 68 2.87 3.48 -8.89
CA MET A 68 3.13 2.95 -10.25
C MET A 68 4.06 1.73 -10.30
N LEU A 69 4.98 1.59 -9.34
CA LEU A 69 5.88 0.43 -9.22
C LEU A 69 5.17 -0.76 -8.58
N THR A 70 4.27 -0.51 -7.63
CA THR A 70 3.51 -1.57 -6.96
C THR A 70 2.26 -2.02 -7.72
N ASP A 71 1.77 -1.22 -8.66
CA ASP A 71 0.63 -1.54 -9.54
C ASP A 71 1.04 -2.35 -10.80
N ARG A 72 2.33 -2.67 -10.96
CA ARG A 72 2.88 -3.45 -12.08
C ARG A 72 3.47 -4.78 -11.64
#